data_AF-A0A9R1B6H6-F1
#
_entry.id   AF-A0A9R1B6H6-F1
#
_cell.length_a   1.000
_cell.length_b   1.000
_cell.length_c   1.000
_cell.angle_alpha   90.00
_cell.angle_beta   90.00
_cell.angle_gamma   90.00
#
_symmetry.space_group_name_H-M   'P 1'
#
loop_
_entity.id
_entity.type
_entity.pdbx_description
1 polymer ?
#
loop_
_entity_poly.entity_id
_entity_poly.type
_entity_poly.pdbx_seq_one_letter_code
_entity_poly.pdbx_strand_id
1 'polypeptide(L)'
;MALYELAVFDPSDPVLDPMWRQGMFVIPFMTRLGITDSWGGWSISGGTVTNPGIWSYEGVAGVACFGFGAFHVTGLYGPGIWVSDPYGLTGKVQAVNPAWGAEGFDPFVPGGIASHHIAAGTLCWGT
;
A
#
# COMPACT_ATOMS: atom_id res chain seq x y z
N MET A 1 -0.55 3.50 -4.47
CA MET A 1 -1.10 4.86 -4.66
C MET A 1 -1.05 5.67 -3.37
N ALA A 2 -1.71 5.27 -2.29
CA ALA A 2 -1.73 6.04 -1.04
C ALA A 2 -0.34 6.41 -0.49
N LEU A 3 0.60 5.47 -0.45
CA LEU A 3 1.98 5.76 -0.04
C LEU A 3 2.69 6.77 -0.95
N TYR A 4 2.37 6.79 -2.25
CA TYR A 4 2.92 7.78 -3.17
C TYR A 4 2.36 9.17 -2.87
N GLU A 5 1.05 9.28 -2.68
CA GLU A 5 0.42 10.55 -2.30
C GLU A 5 0.99 11.06 -0.98
N LEU A 6 1.13 10.20 0.04
CA LEU A 6 1.74 10.58 1.32
C LEU A 6 3.20 11.03 1.19
N ALA A 7 3.96 10.46 0.26
CA ALA A 7 5.36 10.84 0.05
C ALA A 7 5.54 12.22 -0.62
N VAL A 8 4.51 12.72 -1.30
CA VAL A 8 4.57 13.99 -2.05
C VAL A 8 3.61 15.07 -1.51
N PHE A 9 2.66 14.69 -0.64
CA PHE A 9 1.69 15.60 -0.06
C PHE A 9 2.35 16.54 0.95
N ASP A 10 2.08 17.84 0.81
CA ASP A 10 2.47 18.87 1.76
C ASP A 10 1.29 19.22 2.68
N PRO A 11 1.33 18.86 3.98
CA PRO A 11 0.26 19.16 4.93
C PRO A 11 0.34 20.57 5.54
N SER A 12 1.31 21.41 5.16
CA SER A 12 1.65 22.64 5.88
C SER A 12 0.61 23.77 5.79
N ASP A 13 -0.11 23.90 4.68
CA ASP A 13 -1.13 24.93 4.46
C ASP A 13 -2.45 24.35 3.95
N PRO A 14 -3.36 23.92 4.83
CA PRO A 14 -4.66 23.37 4.42
C PRO A 14 -5.63 24.43 3.86
N VAL A 15 -5.30 25.73 3.94
CA VAL A 15 -6.17 26.82 3.48
C VAL A 15 -5.84 27.18 2.03
N LEU A 16 -4.57 27.47 1.73
CA LEU A 16 -4.14 27.93 0.42
C LEU A 16 -3.62 26.82 -0.49
N ASP A 17 -3.14 25.70 0.09
CA ASP A 17 -2.68 24.54 -0.67
C ASP A 17 -3.31 23.21 -0.20
N PRO A 18 -4.65 23.09 -0.18
CA PRO A 18 -5.32 21.84 0.19
C PRO A 18 -5.08 20.69 -0.81
N MET A 19 -5.37 19.46 -0.38
CA MET A 19 -5.20 18.20 -1.14
C MET A 19 -5.61 18.24 -2.63
N TRP A 20 -6.67 18.98 -2.98
CA TRP A 20 -7.17 19.07 -4.36
C TRP A 20 -6.36 20.01 -5.25
N ARG A 21 -5.55 20.92 -4.69
CA ARG A 21 -4.57 21.74 -5.43
C ARG A 21 -3.29 20.97 -5.73
N GLN A 22 -2.92 20.06 -4.84
CA GLN A 22 -1.73 19.22 -4.98
C GLN A 22 -1.95 17.97 -5.85
N GLY A 23 -3.16 17.78 -6.40
CA GLY A 23 -3.48 16.65 -7.27
C GLY A 23 -3.63 15.32 -6.54
N MET A 24 -3.97 15.34 -5.24
CA MET A 24 -4.21 14.13 -4.47
C MET A 24 -5.53 13.49 -4.90
N PHE A 25 -5.49 12.18 -5.16
CA PHE A 25 -6.65 11.43 -5.64
C PHE A 25 -7.24 10.52 -4.57
N VAL A 26 -6.43 9.73 -3.85
CA VAL A 26 -6.93 8.76 -2.87
C VAL A 26 -7.06 9.30 -1.44
N ILE A 27 -6.23 10.27 -1.04
CA ILE A 27 -6.35 10.95 0.26
C ILE A 27 -7.78 11.47 0.50
N PRO A 28 -8.44 12.20 -0.44
CA PRO A 28 -9.82 12.66 -0.25
C PRO A 28 -10.82 11.53 0.07
N PHE A 29 -10.66 10.34 -0.53
CA PHE A 29 -11.55 9.20 -0.27
C PHE A 29 -11.34 8.61 1.12
N MET A 30 -10.10 8.56 1.60
CA MET A 30 -9.78 8.14 2.97
C MET A 30 -10.33 9.16 3.97
N THR A 31 -10.09 10.45 3.75
CA THR A 31 -10.59 11.55 4.59
C THR A 31 -12.10 11.58 4.67
N ARG A 32 -12.80 11.31 3.56
CA ARG A 32 -14.27 11.22 3.53
C ARG A 32 -14.81 10.16 4.52
N LEU A 33 -14.05 9.11 4.79
CA LEU A 33 -14.43 8.03 5.71
C LEU A 33 -13.85 8.19 7.12
N GLY A 34 -13.26 9.35 7.43
CA GLY A 34 -12.79 9.70 8.78
C GLY A 34 -11.31 9.48 9.04
N ILE A 35 -10.53 9.02 8.05
CA ILE A 35 -9.06 8.94 8.17
C ILE A 35 -8.49 10.34 7.97
N THR A 36 -8.11 11.00 9.07
CA THR A 36 -7.71 12.41 9.04
C THR A 36 -6.27 12.66 9.47
N ASP A 37 -5.66 11.69 10.14
CA ASP A 37 -4.37 11.85 10.80
C ASP A 37 -3.29 10.93 10.21
N SER A 38 -2.03 11.37 10.31
CA SER A 38 -0.84 10.67 9.83
C SER A 38 0.09 10.31 10.99
N TRP A 39 0.83 9.19 10.87
CA TRP A 39 1.96 8.88 11.77
C TRP A 39 3.10 9.90 11.69
N GLY A 40 3.14 10.72 10.63
CA GLY A 40 4.00 11.90 10.53
C GLY A 40 3.64 13.06 11.47
N GLY A 41 2.63 12.89 12.34
CA GLY A 41 2.28 13.84 13.39
C GLY A 41 1.43 15.02 12.94
N TRP A 42 0.79 14.93 11.78
CA TRP A 42 -0.09 15.96 11.22
C TRP A 42 -1.51 15.43 10.98
N SER A 43 -2.47 16.35 11.02
CA SER A 43 -3.87 16.13 10.65
C SER A 43 -4.21 16.95 9.42
N ILE A 44 -5.14 16.46 8.60
CA ILE A 44 -5.55 17.11 7.35
C ILE A 44 -6.19 18.49 7.55
N SER A 45 -6.61 18.79 8.78
CA SER A 45 -7.15 20.09 9.18
C SER A 45 -6.07 21.09 9.63
N GLY A 46 -4.78 20.74 9.53
CA GLY A 46 -3.64 21.58 9.93
C GLY A 46 -3.23 21.43 11.39
N GLY A 47 -3.83 20.49 12.13
CA GLY A 47 -3.47 20.19 13.52
C GLY A 47 -2.23 19.31 13.64
N THR A 48 -1.56 19.37 14.78
CA THR A 48 -0.51 18.42 15.17
C THR A 48 -1.11 17.25 15.96
N VAL A 49 -0.69 16.03 15.67
CA VAL A 49 -1.22 14.80 16.28
C VAL A 49 -0.10 14.05 16.98
N THR A 50 -0.30 13.70 18.25
CA THR A 50 0.70 12.94 19.03
C THR A 50 0.49 11.43 18.94
N ASN A 51 -0.74 10.98 18.72
CA ASN A 51 -1.09 9.58 18.56
C ASN A 51 -2.29 9.43 17.61
N PRO A 52 -2.07 9.20 16.31
CA PRO A 52 -3.15 9.00 15.34
C PRO A 52 -3.76 7.59 15.43
N GLY A 53 -3.26 6.71 16.31
CA GLY A 53 -3.70 5.32 16.42
C GLY A 53 -3.31 4.48 15.21
N ILE A 54 -3.95 3.32 15.06
CA ILE A 54 -3.65 2.38 13.96
C ILE A 54 -4.29 2.78 12.62
N TRP A 55 -5.37 3.56 12.66
CA TRP A 55 -6.14 3.95 11.47
C TRP A 55 -5.72 5.34 10.95
N SER A 56 -4.41 5.50 10.72
CA SER A 56 -3.85 6.63 9.97
C SER A 56 -3.88 6.37 8.46
N TYR A 57 -3.51 7.36 7.64
CA TYR A 57 -3.35 7.15 6.20
C TYR A 57 -2.33 6.05 5.88
N GLU A 58 -1.22 6.00 6.61
CA GLU A 58 -0.19 4.97 6.49
C GLU A 58 -0.72 3.60 6.91
N GLY A 59 -1.49 3.54 8.00
CA GLY A 59 -2.11 2.31 8.48
C GLY A 59 -3.04 1.68 7.45
N VAL A 60 -3.92 2.48 6.84
CA VAL A 60 -4.81 2.01 5.76
C VAL A 60 -4.00 1.53 4.55
N ALA A 61 -2.96 2.26 4.15
CA ALA A 61 -2.10 1.86 3.05
C ALA A 61 -1.36 0.54 3.35
N GLY A 62 -0.88 0.36 4.57
CA GLY A 62 -0.22 -0.86 5.04
C GLY A 62 -1.16 -2.07 5.06
N VAL A 63 -2.36 -1.92 5.62
CA VAL A 63 -3.41 -2.98 5.61
C VAL A 63 -3.72 -3.42 4.18
N ALA A 64 -3.91 -2.45 3.27
CA ALA A 64 -4.23 -2.75 1.87
C ALA A 64 -3.08 -3.49 1.17
N CYS A 65 -1.83 -3.04 1.37
CA CYS A 65 -0.65 -3.67 0.78
C CYS A 65 -0.45 -5.11 1.30
N PHE A 66 -0.48 -5.29 2.62
CA PHE A 66 -0.37 -6.59 3.26
C PHE A 66 -1.48 -7.53 2.79
N GLY A 67 -2.73 -7.07 2.83
CA GLY A 67 -3.89 -7.88 2.45
C GLY A 67 -3.85 -8.33 1.00
N PHE A 68 -3.41 -7.45 0.09
CA PHE A 68 -3.21 -7.80 -1.32
C PHE A 68 -2.15 -8.91 -1.46
N GLY A 69 -0.99 -8.77 -0.82
CA GLY A 69 0.06 -9.79 -0.85
C GLY A 69 -0.38 -11.12 -0.22
N ALA A 70 -0.86 -11.06 1.02
CA ALA A 70 -1.14 -12.22 1.87
C ALA A 70 -2.37 -13.04 1.44
N PHE A 71 -3.39 -12.39 0.86
CA PHE A 71 -4.66 -13.05 0.53
C PHE A 71 -4.93 -13.12 -0.97
N HIS A 72 -4.75 -12.02 -1.69
CA HIS A 72 -5.09 -11.96 -3.11
C HIS A 72 -4.04 -12.66 -3.98
N VAL A 73 -2.77 -12.26 -3.85
CA VAL A 73 -1.67 -12.79 -4.68
C VAL A 73 -1.36 -14.26 -4.35
N THR A 74 -1.37 -14.63 -3.07
CA THR A 74 -1.17 -16.03 -2.65
C THR A 74 -2.30 -16.96 -3.07
N GLY A 75 -3.47 -16.42 -3.43
CA GLY A 75 -4.67 -17.21 -3.67
C GLY A 75 -5.30 -17.80 -2.41
N LEU A 76 -4.84 -17.43 -1.21
CA LEU A 76 -5.41 -17.91 0.05
C LEU A 76 -6.88 -17.48 0.22
N TYR A 77 -7.20 -16.26 -0.20
CA TYR A 77 -8.56 -15.73 -0.22
C TYR A 77 -8.80 -14.83 -1.44
N GLY A 78 -8.19 -15.20 -2.57
CA GLY A 78 -8.31 -14.50 -3.84
C GLY A 78 -7.96 -15.41 -5.01
N PRO A 79 -8.04 -14.90 -6.24
CA PRO A 79 -7.79 -15.72 -7.43
C PRO A 79 -6.29 -15.97 -7.71
N GLY A 80 -5.37 -15.28 -7.03
CA GLY A 80 -3.96 -15.23 -7.42
C GLY A 80 -3.71 -14.20 -8.53
N ILE A 81 -2.62 -14.37 -9.28
CA ILE A 81 -2.22 -13.46 -10.35
C ILE A 81 -1.91 -14.22 -11.64
N TRP A 82 -1.77 -13.49 -12.75
CA TRP A 82 -1.34 -14.07 -14.02
C TRP A 82 0.11 -14.54 -13.96
N VAL A 83 0.37 -15.76 -14.43
CA VAL A 83 1.71 -16.34 -14.58
C VAL A 83 1.73 -17.17 -15.86
N SER A 84 2.88 -17.24 -16.54
CA SER A 84 3.07 -18.04 -17.76
C SER A 84 4.37 -18.84 -17.71
N ASP A 85 4.52 -19.76 -18.67
CA ASP A 85 5.84 -20.31 -19.00
C ASP A 85 6.74 -19.23 -19.63
N PRO A 86 8.06 -19.47 -19.72
CA PRO A 86 9.02 -18.50 -20.28
C PRO A 86 8.78 -18.09 -21.73
N TYR A 87 8.01 -18.88 -22.50
CA TYR A 87 7.67 -18.59 -23.88
C TYR A 87 6.27 -17.98 -24.05
N GLY A 88 5.52 -17.78 -22.95
CA GLY A 88 4.22 -17.12 -22.96
C GLY A 88 3.10 -17.92 -23.62
N LEU A 89 3.22 -19.26 -23.70
CA LEU A 89 2.28 -20.12 -24.43
C LEU A 89 1.13 -20.66 -23.55
N THR A 90 1.34 -20.72 -22.24
CA THR A 90 0.46 -21.40 -21.28
C THR A 90 0.04 -20.49 -20.11
N GLY A 91 -0.07 -19.19 -20.38
CA GLY A 91 -0.45 -18.19 -19.39
C GLY A 91 -1.84 -18.42 -18.81
N LYS A 92 -1.96 -18.31 -17.49
CA LYS A 92 -3.22 -18.39 -16.75
C LYS A 92 -3.10 -17.69 -15.39
N VAL A 93 -4.24 -17.38 -14.79
CA VAL A 93 -4.29 -16.95 -13.38
C VAL A 93 -4.04 -18.16 -12.47
N GLN A 94 -3.15 -17.99 -11.49
CA GLN A 94 -2.88 -19.00 -10.47
C GLN A 94 -2.40 -18.39 -9.15
N ALA A 95 -2.56 -19.15 -8.06
CA ALA A 95 -1.98 -18.85 -6.77
C ALA A 95 -0.44 -18.83 -6.83
N VAL A 96 0.19 -17.91 -6.08
CA VAL A 96 1.64 -17.75 -6.04
C VAL A 96 2.16 -17.89 -4.61
N ASN A 97 3.02 -18.88 -4.38
CA ASN A 97 3.67 -19.04 -3.09
C ASN A 97 4.77 -17.98 -2.91
N PRO A 98 4.86 -17.27 -1.77
CA PRO A 98 5.90 -16.27 -1.55
C PRO A 98 7.30 -16.90 -1.53
N ALA A 99 8.25 -16.20 -2.14
CA ALA A 99 9.67 -16.51 -2.09
C ALA A 99 10.37 -15.58 -1.09
N TRP A 100 11.03 -16.16 -0.09
CA TRP A 100 11.68 -15.41 1.00
C TRP A 100 13.21 -15.41 0.90
N GLY A 101 13.79 -16.23 0.04
CA GLY A 101 15.22 -16.22 -0.22
C GLY A 101 15.60 -15.14 -1.25
N ALA A 102 16.85 -15.19 -1.71
CA ALA A 102 17.37 -14.23 -2.68
C ALA A 102 16.63 -14.29 -4.04
N GLU A 103 16.02 -15.44 -4.37
CA GLU A 103 15.19 -15.62 -5.56
C GLU A 103 13.94 -14.72 -5.57
N GLY A 104 13.51 -14.19 -4.42
CA GLY A 104 12.43 -13.20 -4.34
C GLY A 104 12.79 -11.85 -4.98
N PHE A 105 14.08 -11.58 -5.26
CA PHE A 105 14.53 -10.38 -5.96
C PHE A 105 14.74 -10.60 -7.46
N ASP A 106 14.56 -11.83 -7.97
CA ASP A 106 14.58 -12.11 -9.40
C ASP A 106 13.31 -11.54 -10.05
N PRO A 107 13.42 -10.62 -11.04
CA PRO A 107 12.26 -10.02 -11.70
C PRO A 107 11.37 -11.01 -12.45
N PHE A 108 11.83 -12.25 -12.67
CA PHE A 108 11.08 -13.30 -13.35
C PHE A 108 10.50 -14.36 -12.39
N VAL A 109 10.73 -14.23 -11.07
CA VAL A 109 10.15 -15.13 -10.06
C VAL A 109 8.93 -14.44 -9.39
N PRO A 110 7.69 -14.88 -9.69
CA PRO A 110 6.49 -14.20 -9.19
C PRO A 110 6.35 -14.28 -7.67
N GLY A 111 6.98 -15.25 -7.02
CA GLY A 111 7.01 -15.37 -5.56
C GLY A 111 7.55 -14.13 -4.85
N GLY A 112 8.41 -13.36 -5.52
CA GLY A 112 8.91 -12.06 -5.04
C GLY A 112 7.81 -11.00 -4.88
N ILE A 113 6.76 -11.05 -5.70
CA ILE A 113 5.65 -10.09 -5.63
C ILE A 113 4.87 -10.27 -4.33
N ALA A 114 4.55 -11.51 -3.97
CA ALA A 114 3.83 -11.82 -2.74
C ALA A 114 4.64 -11.43 -1.50
N SER A 115 5.91 -11.85 -1.43
CA SER A 115 6.79 -11.53 -0.31
C SER A 115 7.04 -10.03 -0.16
N HIS A 116 7.22 -9.31 -1.27
CA HIS A 116 7.33 -7.85 -1.29
C HIS A 116 6.13 -7.17 -0.63
N HIS A 117 4.90 -7.51 -1.06
CA HIS A 117 3.69 -6.86 -0.52
C HIS A 117 3.46 -7.19 0.95
N ILE A 118 3.71 -8.44 1.36
CA ILE A 118 3.60 -8.86 2.76
C ILE A 118 4.61 -8.09 3.62
N ALA A 119 5.89 -8.05 3.21
CA ALA A 119 6.94 -7.36 3.95
C ALA A 119 6.72 -5.85 3.99
N ALA A 120 6.44 -5.21 2.84
CA ALA A 120 6.20 -3.78 2.75
C ALA A 120 4.95 -3.33 3.53
N GLY A 121 3.87 -4.11 3.44
CA GLY A 121 2.64 -3.86 4.21
C GLY A 121 2.87 -3.98 5.71
N THR A 122 3.70 -4.94 6.15
CA THR A 122 4.07 -5.10 7.57
C THR A 122 4.98 -3.97 8.04
N LEU A 123 5.97 -3.57 7.23
CA LEU A 123 6.91 -2.50 7.57
C LEU A 123 6.20 -1.17 7.82
N CYS A 124 5.15 -0.85 7.05
CA CYS A 124 4.37 0.37 7.26
C CYS A 124 3.88 0.49 8.70
N TRP A 125 3.55 -0.62 9.39
CA TRP A 125 3.02 -0.57 10.76
C TRP A 125 4.10 -0.40 11.85
N GLY A 126 5.38 -0.46 11.47
CA GLY A 126 6.52 -0.34 12.39
C GLY A 126 7.20 1.03 12.36
N THR A 127 6.67 1.99 11.60
CA THR A 127 7.18 3.37 11.44
C THR A 127 6.24 4.35 12.12
#